data_AF-A0AAV7VCR7-F1
#
_entry.id   AF-A0AAV7VCR7-F1
#
_cell.length_a   1.000
_cell.length_b   1.000
_cell.length_c   1.000
_cell.angle_alpha   90.00
_cell.angle_beta   90.00
_cell.angle_gamma   90.00
#
_symmetry.space_group_name_H-M   'P 1'
#
loop_
_entity.id
_entity.type
_entity.pdbx_description
1 polymer ?
#
loop_
_entity_poly.entity_id
_entity_poly.type
_entity_poly.pdbx_seq_one_letter_code
_entity_poly.pdbx_strand_id
1 'polypeptide(L)'
;MTSQRHTKKEGSHRELFVKTPAKKLLPDEPPVLEDGETVPQEVQGGRDAPLTRSFMEQLFGTLRRDFATLKQEIAAEVKEMKQEVVELGQWIDTQAQGALEEELDCHRRELLTLQDKNQELQYQIEDLENREAQHGQGVERNLTSVPLARVPSVASEMLDGDITIEEVLAALQRLPMGKAPGADGFSAEYYKAFGLQQRRC
;
A
#
# COMPACT_ATOMS: atom_id res chain seq x y z
N MET A 1 7.07 -20.79 26.55
CA MET A 1 8.31 -19.99 26.47
C MET A 1 8.41 -19.43 25.06
N THR A 2 8.47 -18.09 24.95
CA THR A 2 9.07 -17.27 23.87
C THR A 2 8.65 -17.55 22.42
N SER A 3 8.28 -16.61 21.56
CA SER A 3 8.43 -15.15 21.57
C SER A 3 7.56 -14.62 20.45
N GLN A 4 6.75 -13.59 20.74
CA GLN A 4 6.24 -12.68 19.73
C GLN A 4 7.42 -12.04 18.98
N ARG A 5 7.30 -11.87 17.66
CA ARG A 5 8.09 -10.87 16.91
C ARG A 5 7.19 -10.12 15.95
N HIS A 6 6.80 -8.94 16.41
CA HIS A 6 6.44 -7.82 15.55
C HIS A 6 7.67 -7.38 14.75
N THR A 7 7.53 -7.21 13.45
CA THR A 7 8.44 -6.39 12.64
C THR A 7 7.64 -5.39 11.83
N LYS A 8 7.42 -4.25 12.49
CA LYS A 8 7.61 -2.88 12.00
C LYS A 8 7.73 -2.72 10.47
N LYS A 9 6.72 -2.10 9.87
CA LYS A 9 6.82 -1.45 8.55
C LYS A 9 7.75 -0.24 8.68
N GLU A 10 8.94 -0.31 8.09
CA GLU A 10 9.76 0.88 7.86
C GLU A 10 9.36 1.48 6.50
N GLY A 11 8.89 2.72 6.55
CA GLY A 11 8.60 3.52 5.36
C GLY A 11 9.90 3.78 4.62
N SER A 12 10.00 3.23 3.42
CA SER A 12 11.05 3.56 2.46
C SER A 12 10.78 4.94 1.88
N HIS A 13 11.27 5.97 2.57
CA HIS A 13 11.53 7.27 1.96
C HIS A 13 12.61 7.07 0.88
N ARG A 14 12.20 6.78 -0.35
CA ARG A 14 13.08 6.95 -1.50
C ARG A 14 13.07 8.43 -1.86
N GLU A 15 14.08 9.13 -1.36
CA GLU A 15 14.50 10.42 -1.88
C GLU A 15 14.64 10.31 -3.41
N LEU A 16 13.75 10.98 -4.12
CA LEU A 16 13.89 11.22 -5.55
C LEU A 16 15.07 12.19 -5.71
N PHE A 17 16.27 11.63 -5.84
CA PHE A 17 17.43 12.35 -6.32
C PHE A 17 17.12 12.81 -7.75
N VAL A 18 16.66 14.06 -7.87
CA VAL A 18 16.62 14.80 -9.12
C VAL A 18 18.07 14.95 -9.58
N LYS A 19 18.56 14.00 -10.39
CA LYS A 19 19.77 14.20 -11.18
C LYS A 19 19.43 15.25 -12.24
N THR A 20 19.62 16.50 -11.86
CA THR A 20 19.62 17.63 -12.79
C THR A 20 20.72 17.38 -13.82
N PRO A 21 20.45 17.44 -15.13
CA PRO A 21 21.53 17.46 -16.10
C PRO A 21 22.39 18.71 -15.84
N ALA A 22 23.69 18.48 -15.74
CA ALA A 22 24.70 19.47 -15.40
C ALA A 22 24.53 20.74 -16.24
N LYS A 23 24.13 21.84 -15.60
CA LYS A 23 24.37 23.17 -16.13
C LYS A 23 25.87 23.30 -16.33
N LYS A 24 26.29 23.56 -17.57
CA LYS A 24 27.61 24.14 -17.83
C LYS A 24 27.72 25.36 -16.93
N LEU A 25 28.59 25.26 -15.93
CA LEU A 25 28.99 26.37 -15.09
C LEU A 25 29.42 27.52 -16.01
N LEU A 26 28.77 28.66 -15.85
CA LEU A 26 29.39 29.94 -16.16
C LEU A 26 30.71 30.01 -15.36
N PRO A 27 31.84 30.43 -15.95
CA PRO A 27 32.98 30.81 -15.16
C PRO A 27 32.68 32.14 -14.46
N ASP A 28 32.66 32.11 -13.13
CA ASP A 28 32.91 33.28 -12.29
C ASP A 28 34.42 33.56 -12.35
N GLU A 29 34.82 34.51 -13.19
CA GLU A 29 36.04 35.28 -12.94
C GLU A 29 35.73 36.78 -13.10
N PRO A 30 36.04 37.62 -12.09
CA PRO A 30 36.00 39.06 -12.26
C PRO A 30 37.13 39.48 -13.22
N PRO A 31 36.90 40.44 -14.13
CA PRO A 31 37.97 40.94 -14.97
C PRO A 31 39.03 41.61 -14.08
N VAL A 32 40.22 41.00 -14.06
CA VAL A 32 41.46 41.63 -13.60
C VAL A 32 41.70 42.84 -14.50
N LEU A 33 41.76 44.01 -13.88
CA LEU A 33 42.29 45.23 -14.48
C LEU A 33 43.80 45.02 -14.66
N GLU A 34 44.21 44.61 -15.86
CA GLU A 34 45.59 44.81 -16.30
C GLU A 34 45.64 46.01 -17.24
N ASP A 35 46.34 47.02 -16.76
CA ASP A 35 46.82 48.17 -17.50
C ASP A 35 47.62 47.70 -18.72
N GLY A 36 47.15 48.09 -19.90
CA GLY A 36 47.77 47.71 -21.17
C GLY A 36 47.18 48.53 -22.30
N GLU A 37 47.62 49.78 -22.40
CA GLU A 37 47.37 50.67 -23.52
C GLU A 37 47.50 49.96 -24.87
N THR A 38 46.41 49.92 -25.64
CA THR A 38 46.45 50.17 -27.08
C THR A 38 45.07 50.67 -27.49
N VAL A 39 44.93 51.99 -27.37
CA VAL A 39 43.87 52.79 -27.95
C VAL A 39 43.74 52.44 -29.43
N PRO A 40 42.59 51.93 -29.91
CA PRO A 40 42.25 52.01 -31.33
C PRO A 40 41.99 53.48 -31.60
N GLN A 41 43.04 54.12 -32.09
CA GLN A 41 43.09 55.37 -32.85
C GLN A 41 41.73 56.06 -32.98
N GLU A 42 41.54 57.12 -32.18
CA GLU A 42 40.45 58.07 -32.35
C GLU A 42 40.34 58.45 -33.82
N VAL A 43 39.19 58.14 -34.42
CA VAL A 43 38.75 58.81 -35.64
C VAL A 43 38.38 60.24 -35.22
N GLN A 44 39.41 61.08 -35.11
CA GLN A 44 39.26 62.52 -35.02
C GLN A 44 38.68 63.01 -36.35
N GLY A 45 37.36 63.16 -36.39
CA GLY A 45 36.62 63.66 -37.53
C GLY A 45 35.35 64.39 -37.11
N GLY A 46 35.49 65.67 -36.77
CA GLY A 46 34.44 66.70 -36.92
C GLY A 46 33.23 66.62 -35.99
N ARG A 47 33.27 67.33 -34.86
CA ARG A 47 32.11 67.51 -33.96
C ARG A 47 30.99 68.43 -34.50
N ASP A 48 31.10 68.96 -35.71
CA ASP A 48 30.06 69.82 -36.33
C ASP A 48 29.82 69.48 -37.81
N ALA A 49 29.98 68.21 -38.21
CA ALA A 49 29.56 67.77 -39.54
C ALA A 49 28.03 67.69 -39.59
N PRO A 50 27.34 68.37 -40.54
CA PRO A 50 25.89 68.29 -40.63
C PRO A 50 25.50 66.83 -40.85
N LEU A 51 24.53 66.34 -40.07
CA LEU A 51 23.95 65.00 -40.23
C LEU A 51 23.51 64.84 -41.69
N THR A 52 24.34 64.21 -42.50
CA THR A 52 24.03 64.05 -43.92
C THR A 52 22.96 62.98 -44.04
N ARG A 53 22.03 63.20 -44.96
CA ARG A 53 20.96 62.24 -45.26
C ARG A 53 21.49 60.83 -45.54
N SER A 54 22.64 60.73 -46.22
CA SER A 54 23.30 59.46 -46.52
C SER A 54 23.77 58.71 -45.26
N PHE A 55 24.29 59.43 -44.25
CA PHE A 55 24.68 58.81 -42.98
C PHE A 55 23.48 58.23 -42.22
N MET A 56 22.37 58.98 -42.18
CA MET A 56 21.13 58.49 -41.57
C MET A 56 20.56 57.27 -42.31
N GLU A 57 20.58 57.28 -43.64
CA GLU A 57 20.16 56.14 -44.47
C GLU A 57 21.04 54.90 -44.21
N GLN A 58 22.36 55.09 -44.06
CA GLN A 58 23.29 54.02 -43.72
C GLN A 58 23.05 53.46 -42.30
N LEU A 59 22.85 54.33 -41.31
CA LEU A 59 22.58 53.93 -39.92
C LEU A 59 21.27 53.13 -39.82
N PHE A 60 20.19 53.62 -40.42
CA PHE A 60 18.92 52.88 -40.46
C PHE A 60 19.04 51.58 -41.27
N GLY A 61 19.85 51.57 -42.32
CA GLY A 61 20.15 50.36 -43.09
C GLY A 61 20.89 49.30 -42.28
N THR A 62 21.81 49.70 -41.39
CA THR A 62 22.49 48.81 -40.44
C THR A 62 21.51 48.33 -39.37
N LEU A 63 20.80 49.23 -38.72
CA LEU A 63 19.82 48.87 -37.68
C LEU A 63 18.74 47.90 -38.18
N ARG A 64 18.27 48.08 -39.42
CA ARG A 64 17.31 47.14 -40.04
C ARG A 64 17.91 45.75 -40.25
N ARG A 65 19.19 45.65 -40.62
CA ARG A 65 19.87 44.37 -40.77
C ARG A 65 20.09 43.70 -39.41
N ASP A 66 20.48 44.46 -38.41
CA ASP A 66 20.70 43.96 -37.04
C ASP A 66 19.37 43.49 -36.43
N PHE A 67 18.27 44.23 -36.65
CA PHE A 67 16.95 43.80 -36.22
C PHE A 67 16.47 42.54 -36.96
N ALA A 68 16.78 42.42 -38.25
CA ALA A 68 16.43 41.25 -39.04
C ALA A 68 17.19 39.99 -38.59
N THR A 69 18.48 40.13 -38.27
CA THR A 69 19.32 39.05 -37.74
C THR A 69 18.84 38.64 -36.34
N LEU A 70 18.64 39.59 -35.43
CA LEU A 70 18.10 39.32 -34.09
C LEU A 70 16.74 38.60 -34.17
N LYS A 71 15.85 39.03 -35.08
CA LYS A 71 14.55 38.36 -35.28
C LYS A 71 14.72 36.92 -35.76
N GLN A 72 15.70 36.64 -36.62
CA GLN A 72 15.98 35.29 -37.10
C GLN A 72 16.58 34.42 -35.98
N GLU A 73 17.47 34.97 -35.16
CA GLU A 73 18.07 34.28 -34.01
C GLU A 73 16.99 33.91 -32.98
N ILE A 74 16.15 34.85 -32.58
CA ILE A 74 15.03 34.58 -31.66
C ILE A 74 14.10 33.51 -32.25
N ALA A 75 13.80 33.58 -33.55
CA ALA A 75 12.95 32.57 -34.20
C ALA A 75 13.59 31.18 -34.21
N ALA A 76 14.92 31.10 -34.36
CA ALA A 76 15.67 29.85 -34.30
C ALA A 76 15.69 29.28 -32.87
N GLU A 77 15.98 30.09 -31.86
CA GLU A 77 15.97 29.65 -30.45
C GLU A 77 14.57 29.20 -30.00
N VAL A 78 13.51 29.94 -30.38
CA VAL A 78 12.14 29.53 -30.07
C VAL A 78 11.78 28.21 -30.74
N LYS A 79 12.31 27.95 -31.94
CA LYS A 79 12.10 26.67 -32.63
C LYS A 79 12.83 25.53 -31.90
N GLU A 80 14.05 25.76 -31.46
CA GLU A 80 14.83 24.79 -30.68
C GLU A 80 14.16 24.48 -29.35
N MET A 81 13.78 25.50 -28.57
CA MET A 81 13.06 25.31 -27.30
C MET A 81 11.76 24.53 -27.49
N LYS A 82 11.02 24.79 -28.57
CA LYS A 82 9.80 24.01 -28.88
C LYS A 82 10.10 22.53 -29.10
N GLN A 83 11.20 22.23 -29.78
CA GLN A 83 11.64 20.87 -30.02
C GLN A 83 12.04 20.18 -28.70
N GLU A 84 12.82 20.84 -27.87
CA GLU A 84 13.21 20.34 -26.54
C GLU A 84 11.99 20.06 -25.65
N VAL A 85 10.98 20.93 -25.65
CA VAL A 85 9.74 20.73 -24.88
C VAL A 85 8.99 19.48 -25.36
N VAL A 86 8.96 19.22 -26.67
CA VAL A 86 8.34 18.00 -27.22
C VAL A 86 9.12 16.76 -26.78
N GLU A 87 10.44 16.79 -26.86
CA GLU A 87 11.31 15.68 -26.42
C GLU A 87 11.16 15.41 -24.92
N LEU A 88 11.10 16.46 -24.10
CA LEU A 88 10.84 16.33 -22.67
C LEU A 88 9.48 15.69 -22.40
N GLY A 89 8.44 16.10 -23.15
CA GLY A 89 7.10 15.50 -23.04
C GLY A 89 7.13 14.00 -23.33
N GLN A 90 7.74 13.60 -24.44
CA GLN A 90 7.88 12.19 -24.80
C GLN A 90 8.67 11.38 -23.76
N TRP A 91 9.72 11.97 -23.20
CA TRP A 91 10.49 11.34 -22.14
C TRP A 91 9.67 11.15 -20.86
N ILE A 92 8.92 12.17 -20.44
CA ILE A 92 8.02 12.08 -19.28
C ILE A 92 6.97 10.99 -19.50
N ASP A 93 6.35 10.94 -20.68
CA ASP A 93 5.35 9.92 -21.01
C ASP A 93 5.96 8.52 -20.95
N THR A 94 7.17 8.34 -21.49
CA THR A 94 7.88 7.05 -21.45
C THR A 94 8.22 6.64 -20.02
N GLN A 95 8.67 7.57 -19.18
CA GLN A 95 8.94 7.30 -17.77
C GLN A 95 7.66 6.94 -16.99
N ALA A 96 6.57 7.66 -17.24
CA ALA A 96 5.28 7.38 -16.61
C ALA A 96 4.74 6.01 -17.02
N GLN A 97 4.84 5.65 -18.31
CA GLN A 97 4.46 4.34 -18.81
C GLN A 97 5.32 3.23 -18.21
N GLY A 98 6.64 3.39 -18.18
CA GLY A 98 7.55 2.40 -17.59
C GLY A 98 7.28 2.15 -16.10
N ALA A 99 7.04 3.21 -15.33
CA ALA A 99 6.70 3.07 -13.90
C ALA A 99 5.37 2.32 -13.69
N LEU A 100 4.37 2.58 -14.53
CA LEU A 100 3.09 1.89 -14.47
C LEU A 100 3.22 0.40 -14.86
N GLU A 101 4.01 0.10 -15.90
CA GLU A 101 4.28 -1.28 -16.32
C GLU A 101 5.02 -2.07 -15.23
N GLU A 102 6.02 -1.47 -14.58
CA GLU A 102 6.74 -2.11 -13.46
C GLU A 102 5.80 -2.44 -12.29
N GLU A 103 4.87 -1.55 -11.95
CA GLU A 103 3.87 -1.78 -10.90
C GLU A 103 2.90 -2.90 -11.28
N LEU A 104 2.42 -2.92 -12.52
CA LEU A 104 1.58 -3.99 -13.06
C LEU A 104 2.29 -5.34 -13.03
N ASP A 105 3.58 -5.39 -13.39
CA ASP A 105 4.38 -6.61 -13.34
C ASP A 105 4.67 -7.08 -11.92
N CYS A 106 4.77 -6.15 -10.96
CA CYS A 106 4.83 -6.47 -9.54
C CYS A 106 3.54 -7.16 -9.08
N HIS A 107 2.38 -6.55 -9.38
CA HIS A 107 1.08 -7.12 -9.00
C HIS A 107 0.77 -8.46 -9.70
N ARG A 108 1.17 -8.63 -10.96
CA ARG A 108 1.05 -9.92 -11.66
C ARG A 108 1.82 -11.03 -10.97
N ARG A 109 3.06 -10.77 -10.53
CA ARG A 109 3.87 -11.74 -9.77
C ARG A 109 3.26 -12.09 -8.42
N GLU A 110 2.72 -11.09 -7.72
CA GLU A 110 2.01 -11.31 -6.46
C GLU A 110 0.77 -12.19 -6.65
N LEU A 111 -0.03 -11.91 -7.69
CA LEU A 111 -1.20 -12.72 -8.04
C LEU A 111 -0.84 -14.19 -8.30
N LEU A 112 0.24 -14.45 -9.05
CA LEU A 112 0.73 -15.82 -9.27
C LEU A 112 1.12 -16.49 -7.96
N THR A 113 1.84 -15.78 -7.09
CA THR A 113 2.25 -16.30 -5.77
C THR A 113 1.03 -16.65 -4.90
N LEU A 114 -0.02 -15.84 -4.95
CA LEU A 114 -1.27 -16.10 -4.23
C LEU A 114 -2.04 -17.27 -4.83
N GLN A 115 -2.03 -17.43 -6.16
CA GLN A 115 -2.62 -18.60 -6.82
C GLN A 115 -1.92 -19.90 -6.39
N ASP A 116 -0.59 -19.91 -6.38
CA ASP A 116 0.19 -21.08 -5.94
C ASP A 116 -0.13 -21.45 -4.48
N LYS A 117 -0.22 -20.44 -3.59
CA LYS A 117 -0.60 -20.66 -2.19
C LYS A 117 -2.03 -21.17 -2.05
N ASN A 118 -2.97 -20.67 -2.86
CA ASN A 118 -4.33 -21.17 -2.83
C ASN A 118 -4.40 -22.62 -3.30
N GLN A 119 -3.63 -23.01 -4.32
CA GLN A 119 -3.53 -24.42 -4.73
C GLN A 119 -2.94 -25.29 -3.62
N GLU A 120 -1.87 -24.85 -2.98
CA GLU A 120 -1.26 -25.55 -1.83
C GLU A 120 -2.27 -25.74 -0.69
N LEU A 121 -3.03 -24.69 -0.33
CA LEU A 121 -4.07 -24.80 0.69
C LEU A 121 -5.18 -25.77 0.30
N GLN A 122 -5.56 -25.80 -0.99
CA GLN A 122 -6.53 -26.78 -1.48
C GLN A 122 -6.02 -28.22 -1.29
N TYR A 123 -4.76 -28.50 -1.62
CA TYR A 123 -4.15 -29.80 -1.37
C TYR A 123 -4.12 -30.16 0.12
N GLN A 124 -3.82 -29.20 0.99
CA GLN A 124 -3.83 -29.42 2.44
C GLN A 124 -5.22 -29.72 2.99
N ILE A 125 -6.25 -29.02 2.50
CA ILE A 125 -7.65 -29.30 2.86
C ILE A 125 -8.02 -30.73 2.45
N GLU A 126 -7.70 -31.12 1.21
CA GLU A 126 -7.99 -32.47 0.72
C GLU A 126 -7.26 -33.55 1.55
N ASP A 127 -5.99 -33.34 1.94
CA ASP A 127 -5.28 -34.26 2.84
C ASP A 127 -5.96 -34.37 4.21
N LEU A 128 -6.36 -33.23 4.79
CA LEU A 128 -7.05 -33.21 6.08
C LEU A 128 -8.40 -33.93 6.01
N GLU A 129 -9.21 -33.67 4.98
CA GLU A 129 -10.50 -34.34 4.78
C GLU A 129 -10.33 -35.86 4.64
N ASN A 130 -9.31 -36.30 3.90
CA ASN A 130 -8.99 -37.73 3.77
C ASN A 130 -8.58 -38.36 5.12
N ARG A 131 -7.80 -37.63 5.93
CA ARG A 131 -7.38 -38.10 7.25
C ARG A 131 -8.54 -38.14 8.23
N GLU A 132 -9.44 -37.16 8.20
CA GLU A 132 -10.67 -37.15 8.99
C GLU A 132 -11.59 -38.31 8.62
N ALA A 133 -11.78 -38.59 7.33
CA ALA A 133 -12.57 -39.72 6.86
C ALA A 133 -12.04 -41.07 7.39
N GLN A 134 -10.71 -41.25 7.41
CA GLN A 134 -10.07 -42.44 7.97
C GLN A 134 -10.21 -42.50 9.50
N HIS A 135 -10.06 -41.37 10.19
CA HIS A 135 -10.17 -41.31 11.65
C HIS A 135 -11.59 -41.55 12.14
N GLY A 136 -12.60 -40.95 11.50
CA GLY A 136 -14.02 -41.15 11.83
C GLY A 136 -14.43 -42.62 11.70
N GLN A 137 -14.03 -43.29 10.61
CA GLN A 137 -14.26 -44.73 10.44
C GLN A 137 -13.50 -45.56 11.49
N GLY A 138 -12.30 -45.16 11.88
CA GLY A 138 -11.51 -45.82 12.93
C GLY A 138 -12.17 -45.72 14.30
N VAL A 139 -12.65 -44.53 14.67
CA VAL A 139 -13.36 -44.30 15.94
C VAL A 139 -14.65 -45.10 16.00
N GLU A 140 -15.46 -45.10 14.93
CA GLU A 140 -16.71 -45.85 14.90
C GLU A 140 -16.48 -47.37 15.00
N ARG A 141 -15.48 -47.91 14.30
CA ARG A 141 -15.06 -49.32 14.42
C ARG A 141 -14.55 -49.65 15.83
N ASN A 142 -13.83 -48.74 16.47
CA ASN A 142 -13.34 -48.93 17.84
C ASN A 142 -14.51 -48.91 18.85
N LEU A 143 -15.45 -47.96 18.74
CA LEU A 143 -16.62 -47.89 19.63
C LEU A 143 -17.58 -49.07 19.44
N THR A 144 -17.66 -49.64 18.24
CA THR A 144 -18.50 -50.82 17.96
C THR A 144 -17.87 -52.14 18.37
N SER A 145 -16.53 -52.23 18.44
CA SER A 145 -15.81 -53.45 18.81
C SER A 145 -15.66 -53.66 20.32
N VAL A 146 -15.73 -52.59 21.13
CA VAL A 146 -15.73 -52.72 22.59
C VAL A 146 -17.13 -53.14 23.07
N PRO A 147 -17.27 -54.18 23.91
CA PRO A 147 -18.56 -54.59 24.47
C PRO A 147 -18.97 -53.62 25.59
N LEU A 148 -19.35 -52.40 25.22
CA LEU A 148 -19.96 -51.42 26.12
C LEU A 148 -21.48 -51.64 26.13
N ALA A 149 -22.08 -51.53 27.31
CA ALA A 149 -23.53 -51.51 27.44
C ALA A 149 -24.09 -50.33 26.65
N ARG A 150 -24.92 -50.61 25.64
CA ARG A 150 -25.57 -49.57 24.83
C ARG A 150 -26.84 -49.11 25.52
N VAL A 151 -27.03 -47.80 25.58
CA VAL A 151 -28.31 -47.22 25.97
C VAL A 151 -29.36 -47.64 24.93
N PRO A 152 -30.51 -48.21 25.34
CA PRO A 152 -31.56 -48.57 24.39
C PRO A 152 -32.08 -47.31 23.67
N SER A 153 -32.49 -47.43 22.40
CA SER A 153 -32.82 -46.26 21.55
C SER A 153 -33.82 -45.31 22.19
N VAL A 154 -34.83 -45.86 22.86
CA VAL A 154 -35.86 -45.11 23.60
C VAL A 154 -35.26 -44.22 24.69
N ALA A 155 -34.25 -44.71 25.41
CA ALA A 155 -33.57 -43.93 26.44
C ALA A 155 -32.57 -42.92 25.84
N SER A 156 -32.02 -43.19 24.65
CA SER A 156 -31.18 -42.22 23.92
C SER A 156 -32.01 -41.02 23.48
N GLU A 157 -33.18 -41.26 22.89
CA GLU A 157 -34.10 -40.20 22.46
C GLU A 157 -34.58 -39.33 23.64
N MET A 158 -34.74 -39.93 24.83
CA MET A 158 -35.04 -39.17 26.05
C MET A 158 -33.86 -38.35 26.55
N LEU A 159 -32.62 -38.79 26.35
CA LEU A 159 -31.41 -38.07 26.76
C LEU A 159 -31.06 -36.92 25.81
N ASP A 160 -31.39 -37.05 24.52
CA ASP A 160 -31.16 -36.04 23.49
C ASP A 160 -32.26 -34.94 23.47
N GLY A 161 -33.30 -35.09 24.30
CA GLY A 161 -34.38 -34.11 24.43
C GLY A 161 -34.01 -32.88 25.27
N ASP A 162 -34.80 -31.82 25.13
CA ASP A 162 -34.70 -30.63 25.99
C ASP A 162 -35.05 -30.99 27.45
N ILE A 163 -34.27 -30.46 28.40
CA ILE A 163 -34.54 -30.64 29.84
C ILE A 163 -35.87 -29.96 30.18
N THR A 164 -36.81 -30.76 30.67
CA THR A 164 -38.16 -30.28 31.03
C THR A 164 -38.16 -29.57 32.38
N ILE A 165 -39.13 -28.66 32.57
CA ILE A 165 -39.28 -27.94 33.85
C ILE A 165 -39.61 -28.95 34.97
N GLU A 166 -40.39 -29.98 34.68
CA GLU A 166 -40.72 -31.05 35.61
C GLU A 166 -39.48 -31.79 36.13
N GLU A 167 -38.52 -32.08 35.24
CA GLU A 167 -37.25 -32.71 35.61
C GLU A 167 -36.41 -31.79 36.50
N VAL A 168 -36.33 -30.50 36.17
CA VAL A 168 -35.65 -29.50 37.01
C VAL A 168 -36.29 -29.43 38.39
N LEU A 169 -37.62 -29.36 38.48
CA LEU A 169 -38.34 -29.31 39.75
C LEU A 169 -38.15 -30.60 40.56
N ALA A 170 -38.20 -31.77 39.92
CA ALA A 170 -37.96 -33.06 40.56
C ALA A 170 -36.51 -33.19 41.07
N ALA A 171 -35.53 -32.71 40.29
CA ALA A 171 -34.13 -32.67 40.68
C ALA A 171 -33.92 -31.74 41.89
N LEU A 172 -34.51 -30.54 41.85
CA LEU A 172 -34.47 -29.58 42.95
C LEU A 172 -35.05 -30.15 44.25
N GLN A 173 -36.17 -30.88 44.17
CA GLN A 173 -36.79 -31.50 45.35
C GLN A 173 -35.87 -32.57 46.00
N ARG A 174 -35.15 -33.33 45.19
CA ARG A 174 -34.24 -34.41 45.62
C ARG A 174 -32.90 -33.93 46.15
N LEU A 175 -32.58 -32.64 46.04
CA LEU A 175 -31.31 -32.10 46.57
C LEU A 175 -31.21 -32.30 48.09
N PRO A 176 -30.10 -32.86 48.61
CA PRO A 176 -29.88 -33.01 50.05
C PRO A 176 -29.64 -31.66 50.72
N MET A 177 -30.30 -31.43 51.86
CA MET A 177 -30.14 -30.20 52.66
C MET A 177 -28.95 -30.31 53.63
N GLY A 178 -28.41 -29.17 54.07
CA GLY A 178 -27.28 -29.13 55.00
C GLY A 178 -25.93 -29.57 54.40
N LYS A 179 -25.81 -29.60 53.07
CA LYS A 179 -24.52 -29.74 52.37
C LYS A 179 -23.89 -28.38 52.15
N ALA A 180 -22.56 -28.35 52.06
CA ALA A 180 -21.83 -27.13 51.76
C ALA A 180 -22.28 -26.56 50.39
N PRO A 181 -22.30 -25.23 50.22
CA PRO A 181 -22.61 -24.59 48.94
C PRO A 181 -21.72 -25.09 47.81
N GLY A 182 -22.25 -25.07 46.58
CA GLY A 182 -21.49 -25.40 45.38
C GLY A 182 -20.43 -24.35 45.04
N ALA A 183 -19.76 -24.51 43.89
CA ALA A 183 -18.81 -23.53 43.38
C ALA A 183 -19.46 -22.17 43.06
N ASP A 184 -20.78 -22.16 42.93
CA ASP A 184 -21.64 -20.98 42.76
C ASP A 184 -21.91 -20.22 44.08
N GLY A 185 -21.56 -20.79 45.23
CA GLY A 185 -21.76 -20.19 46.55
C GLY A 185 -23.20 -20.26 47.08
N PHE A 186 -24.13 -20.91 46.38
CA PHE A 186 -25.51 -21.05 46.82
C PHE A 186 -25.79 -22.41 47.46
N SER A 187 -26.65 -22.43 48.48
CA SER A 187 -27.03 -23.66 49.17
C SER A 187 -28.23 -24.35 48.52
N ALA A 188 -28.45 -25.63 48.85
CA ALA A 188 -29.65 -26.34 48.39
C ALA A 188 -30.95 -25.67 48.90
N GLU A 189 -30.93 -25.05 50.07
CA GLU A 189 -32.06 -24.30 50.62
C GLU A 189 -32.40 -23.08 49.75
N TYR A 190 -31.39 -22.39 49.22
CA TYR A 190 -31.59 -21.27 48.29
C TYR A 190 -32.33 -21.73 47.03
N TYR A 191 -31.85 -22.80 46.38
CA TYR A 191 -32.47 -23.31 45.17
C TYR A 191 -33.90 -23.83 45.38
N LYS A 192 -34.18 -24.44 46.54
CA LYS A 192 -35.55 -24.86 46.87
C LYS A 192 -36.47 -23.67 47.16
N ALA A 193 -35.98 -22.62 47.83
CA ALA A 193 -36.77 -21.44 48.13
C ALA A 193 -37.15 -20.66 46.86
N PHE A 194 -36.21 -20.45 45.95
CA PHE A 194 -36.41 -19.59 44.78
C PHE A 194 -36.81 -20.35 43.51
N GLY A 195 -36.34 -21.60 43.33
CA GLY A 195 -36.63 -22.41 42.15
C GLY A 195 -38.06 -22.94 42.08
N LEU A 196 -38.76 -23.06 43.22
CA LEU A 196 -40.15 -23.53 43.29
C LEU A 196 -41.19 -22.39 43.20
N GLN A 197 -40.75 -21.12 43.17
CA GLN A 197 -41.62 -19.96 43.32
C GLN A 197 -42.26 -19.46 42.00
N GLN A 198 -41.99 -20.12 40.86
CA GLN A 198 -42.51 -19.70 39.55
C GLN A 198 -43.97 -20.09 39.26
N ARG A 199 -44.74 -20.67 40.20
CA ARG A 199 -46.17 -20.99 40.01
C ARG A 199 -47.15 -19.87 40.40
N ARG A 200 -46.72 -18.60 40.33
CA ARG A 200 -47.59 -17.43 40.56
C ARG A 200 -47.30 -16.32 39.56
N CYS A 201 -47.66 -16.54 38.30
CA CYS A 201 -48.01 -15.54 37.31
C CYS A 201 -49.10 -16.16 36.43
#